data_AF-A0A5C3NWA0-F1
#
_entry.id   AF-A0A5C3NWA0-F1
#
_cell.length_a   1.000
_cell.length_b   1.000
_cell.length_c   1.000
_cell.angle_alpha   90.00
_cell.angle_beta   90.00
_cell.angle_gamma   90.00
#
_symmetry.space_group_name_H-M   'P 1'
#
loop_
_entity.id
_entity.type
_entity.pdbx_description
1 polymer ?
#
loop_
_entity_poly.entity_id
_entity_poly.type
_entity_poly.pdbx_seq_one_letter_code
_entity_poly.pdbx_strand_id
1 'polypeptide(L)'
;CPFCCVNFDSEFAYREHLRRSGRHHVCRACNLDFTTAPGLKEHYVQSPRHPYCQYCNGHFRTQVALHDHHCNTLRHFWCESCQETFPSASALKEHFVQGDRHLWCIRIANTVTRTFSRRSHWTITT
;
A
#
# COMPACT_ATOMS: atom_id res chain seq x y z
N CYS A 1 -22.64 -21.07 -7.18
CA CYS A 1 -22.34 -19.83 -6.43
C CYS A 1 -22.98 -19.96 -5.06
N PRO A 2 -22.19 -20.02 -3.98
CA PRO A 2 -22.71 -20.17 -2.62
C PRO A 2 -23.55 -18.96 -2.15
N PHE A 3 -23.45 -17.82 -2.83
CA PHE A 3 -24.10 -16.57 -2.44
C PHE A 3 -25.43 -16.29 -3.15
N CYS A 4 -25.71 -16.97 -4.27
CA CYS A 4 -26.95 -16.78 -5.05
C CYS A 4 -27.53 -18.08 -5.63
N CYS A 5 -26.99 -19.23 -5.20
CA CYS A 5 -27.43 -20.57 -5.58
C CYS A 5 -27.44 -20.89 -7.09
N VAL A 6 -26.85 -20.04 -7.93
CA VAL A 6 -26.66 -20.33 -9.37
C VAL A 6 -25.57 -21.37 -9.54
N ASN A 7 -25.85 -22.45 -10.27
CA ASN A 7 -24.87 -23.47 -10.60
C ASN A 7 -24.10 -23.12 -11.87
N PHE A 8 -22.83 -23.52 -11.91
CA PHE A 8 -21.94 -23.31 -13.06
C PHE A 8 -21.30 -24.65 -13.42
N ASP A 9 -21.17 -24.91 -14.71
CA ASP A 9 -20.54 -26.10 -15.28
C ASP A 9 -19.01 -26.03 -15.28
N SER A 10 -18.45 -24.84 -15.05
CA SER A 10 -17.02 -24.59 -15.06
C SER A 10 -16.62 -23.51 -14.06
N GLU A 11 -15.37 -23.58 -13.58
CA GLU A 11 -14.83 -22.53 -12.72
C GLU A 11 -14.70 -21.19 -13.46
N PHE A 12 -14.46 -21.20 -14.77
CA PHE A 12 -14.44 -19.99 -15.59
C PHE A 12 -15.80 -19.28 -15.58
N ALA A 13 -16.90 -20.01 -15.81
CA ALA A 13 -18.25 -19.44 -15.77
C ALA A 13 -18.60 -18.89 -14.38
N TYR A 14 -18.21 -19.60 -13.31
CA TYR A 14 -18.36 -19.09 -11.94
C TYR A 14 -17.57 -17.80 -11.69
N ARG A 15 -16.32 -17.73 -12.16
CA ARG A 15 -15.47 -16.53 -12.00
C ARG A 15 -16.01 -15.33 -12.78
N GLU A 16 -16.52 -15.55 -14.00
CA GLU A 16 -17.16 -14.49 -14.79
C GLU A 16 -18.46 -14.01 -14.16
N HIS A 17 -19.29 -14.92 -13.60
CA HIS A 17 -20.46 -14.54 -12.80
C HIS A 17 -20.11 -13.61 -11.66
N LEU A 18 -19.08 -13.94 -10.86
CA LEU A 18 -18.66 -13.07 -9.75
C LEU A 18 -18.15 -11.70 -10.21
N ARG A 19 -17.50 -11.62 -11.38
CA ARG A 19 -17.00 -10.35 -11.92
C ARG A 19 -18.12 -9.47 -12.48
N ARG A 20 -19.09 -10.07 -13.18
CA ARG A 20 -20.17 -9.34 -13.86
C ARG A 20 -21.35 -9.05 -12.94
N SER A 21 -21.51 -9.81 -11.87
CA SER A 21 -22.56 -9.57 -10.88
C SER A 21 -22.27 -8.32 -10.07
N GLY A 22 -23.02 -7.26 -10.31
CA GLY A 22 -23.01 -6.06 -9.44
C GLY A 22 -23.56 -6.32 -8.02
N ARG A 23 -23.99 -7.55 -7.73
CA ARG A 23 -24.47 -7.97 -6.40
C ARG A 23 -23.41 -8.69 -5.57
N HIS A 24 -22.27 -9.04 -6.16
CA HIS A 24 -21.20 -9.73 -5.45
C HIS A 24 -19.98 -8.81 -5.35
N HIS A 25 -19.47 -8.65 -4.14
CA HIS A 25 -18.26 -7.89 -3.86
C HIS A 25 -17.30 -8.80 -3.09
N VAL A 26 -16.61 -9.68 -3.81
CA VAL A 26 -15.89 -10.80 -3.18
C VAL A 26 -14.43 -10.46 -2.87
N CYS A 27 -14.01 -10.65 -1.62
CA CYS A 27 -12.61 -10.80 -1.26
C CYS A 27 -12.17 -12.25 -1.50
N ARG A 28 -11.40 -12.50 -2.56
CA ARG A 28 -10.99 -13.86 -2.96
C ARG A 28 -10.00 -14.51 -2.00
N ALA A 29 -9.16 -13.73 -1.35
CA ALA A 29 -8.18 -14.26 -0.40
C ALA A 29 -8.83 -14.74 0.90
N CYS A 30 -9.94 -14.11 1.29
CA CYS A 30 -10.71 -14.47 2.47
C CYS A 30 -11.95 -15.32 2.14
N ASN A 31 -12.28 -15.46 0.85
CA ASN A 31 -13.50 -16.09 0.35
C ASN A 31 -14.79 -15.52 0.98
N LEU A 32 -14.83 -14.19 1.15
CA LEU A 32 -15.96 -13.46 1.72
C LEU A 32 -16.66 -12.66 0.64
N ASP A 33 -18.00 -12.72 0.62
CA ASP A 33 -18.84 -11.85 -0.21
C ASP A 33 -19.44 -10.73 0.64
N PHE A 34 -19.38 -9.52 0.13
CA PHE A 34 -19.91 -8.32 0.76
C PHE A 34 -21.13 -7.84 -0.03
N THR A 35 -22.16 -7.37 0.68
CA THR A 35 -23.39 -6.85 0.08
C THR A 35 -23.20 -5.54 -0.68
N THR A 36 -22.10 -4.83 -0.42
CA THR A 36 -21.80 -3.54 -1.03
C THR A 36 -20.30 -3.35 -1.30
N ALA A 37 -19.97 -2.58 -2.35
CA ALA A 37 -18.57 -2.23 -2.66
C ALA A 37 -17.87 -1.47 -1.52
N PRO A 38 -18.52 -0.52 -0.80
CA PRO A 38 -17.94 0.08 0.39
C PRO A 38 -17.62 -0.93 1.49
N GLY A 39 -18.48 -1.93 1.72
CA GLY A 39 -18.21 -2.98 2.71
C GLY A 39 -16.98 -3.82 2.37
N LEU A 40 -16.80 -4.17 1.09
CA LEU A 40 -15.56 -4.83 0.63
C LEU A 40 -14.33 -3.92 0.82
N LYS A 41 -14.46 -2.61 0.56
CA LYS A 41 -13.36 -1.66 0.77
C LYS A 41 -12.97 -1.57 2.25
N GLU A 42 -13.95 -1.44 3.13
CA GLU A 42 -13.72 -1.43 4.58
C GLU A 42 -13.04 -2.71 5.06
N HIS A 43 -13.47 -3.88 4.55
CA HIS A 43 -12.79 -5.14 4.81
C HIS A 43 -11.29 -5.09 4.46
N TYR A 44 -10.92 -4.55 3.28
CA TYR A 44 -9.51 -4.44 2.92
C TYR A 44 -8.72 -3.50 3.84
N VAL A 45 -9.34 -2.45 4.36
CA VAL A 45 -8.68 -1.49 5.27
C VAL A 45 -8.47 -2.10 6.66
N GLN A 46 -9.45 -2.86 7.15
CA GLN A 46 -9.43 -3.40 8.52
C GLN A 46 -8.80 -4.80 8.61
N SER A 47 -8.64 -5.50 7.48
CA SER A 47 -8.17 -6.88 7.48
C SER A 47 -6.66 -6.96 7.72
N PRO A 48 -6.19 -7.73 8.73
CA PRO A 48 -4.76 -7.99 8.90
C PRO A 48 -4.16 -8.82 7.76
N ARG A 49 -4.99 -9.45 6.92
CA ARG A 49 -4.56 -10.23 5.75
C ARG A 49 -4.35 -9.35 4.51
N HIS A 50 -4.73 -8.08 4.57
CA HIS A 50 -4.66 -7.14 3.47
C HIS A 50 -3.94 -5.87 3.89
N PRO A 51 -2.59 -5.88 3.89
CA PRO A 51 -1.82 -4.67 4.13
C PRO A 51 -2.28 -3.54 3.21
N TYR A 52 -2.53 -2.37 3.78
CA TYR A 52 -3.21 -1.26 3.10
C TYR A 52 -2.34 -0.01 3.07
N CYS A 53 -2.34 0.69 1.93
CA CYS A 53 -1.73 2.00 1.78
C CYS A 53 -2.82 3.08 1.72
N GLN A 54 -2.89 3.92 2.75
CA GLN A 54 -3.88 4.99 2.87
C GLN A 54 -3.77 6.10 1.83
N TYR A 55 -2.58 6.38 1.31
CA TYR A 55 -2.36 7.44 0.31
C TYR A 55 -2.68 7.00 -1.13
N CYS A 56 -2.73 5.69 -1.35
CA CYS A 56 -3.03 5.10 -2.66
C CYS A 56 -4.43 4.46 -2.70
N ASN A 57 -5.10 4.34 -1.55
CA ASN A 57 -6.31 3.53 -1.39
C ASN A 57 -6.14 2.10 -1.95
N GLY A 58 -4.92 1.55 -1.81
CA GLY A 58 -4.53 0.27 -2.38
C GLY A 58 -4.27 -0.78 -1.30
N HIS A 59 -4.64 -2.03 -1.57
CA HIS A 59 -4.34 -3.17 -0.71
C HIS A 59 -3.34 -4.11 -1.38
N PHE A 60 -2.55 -4.78 -0.56
CA PHE A 60 -1.45 -5.65 -0.99
C PHE A 60 -1.67 -7.06 -0.46
N ARG A 61 -0.97 -8.02 -1.05
CA ARG A 61 -1.04 -9.44 -0.65
C ARG A 61 -0.15 -9.75 0.55
N THR A 62 0.90 -8.97 0.76
CA THR A 62 1.91 -9.20 1.81
C THR A 62 2.44 -7.87 2.33
N GLN A 63 2.98 -7.88 3.55
CA GLN A 63 3.61 -6.70 4.15
C GLN A 63 4.86 -6.28 3.36
N VAL A 64 5.58 -7.24 2.79
CA VAL A 64 6.75 -7.00 1.93
C VAL A 64 6.36 -6.22 0.68
N ALA A 65 5.23 -6.58 0.04
CA ALA A 65 4.74 -5.86 -1.13
C ALA A 65 4.27 -4.44 -0.78
N LEU A 66 3.68 -4.23 0.40
CA LEU A 66 3.33 -2.90 0.89
C LEU A 66 4.58 -2.06 1.16
N HIS A 67 5.61 -2.65 1.78
CA HIS A 67 6.89 -1.99 2.04
C HIS A 67 7.58 -1.58 0.73
N ASP A 68 7.72 -2.49 -0.22
CA ASP A 68 8.28 -2.19 -1.54
C ASP A 68 7.48 -1.08 -2.26
N HIS A 69 6.16 -1.12 -2.16
CA HIS A 69 5.31 -0.04 -2.65
C HIS A 69 5.63 1.30 -1.96
N HIS A 70 5.78 1.32 -0.64
CA HIS A 70 6.10 2.55 0.09
C HIS A 70 7.45 3.14 -0.34
N CYS A 71 8.46 2.29 -0.57
CA CYS A 71 9.77 2.76 -1.00
C CYS A 71 9.81 3.32 -2.41
N ASN A 72 8.99 2.78 -3.34
CA ASN A 72 9.13 3.05 -4.77
C ASN A 72 8.01 3.92 -5.37
N THR A 73 6.94 4.16 -4.64
CA THR A 73 5.82 4.98 -5.14
C THR A 73 6.15 6.48 -5.14
N LEU A 74 5.60 7.20 -6.11
CA LEU A 74 5.66 8.67 -6.18
C LEU A 74 4.44 9.35 -5.53
N ARG A 75 3.49 8.57 -5.02
CA ARG A 75 2.22 9.09 -4.47
C ARG A 75 2.35 9.62 -3.05
N HIS A 76 3.45 9.30 -2.37
CA HIS A 76 3.77 9.72 -1.01
C HIS A 76 5.30 9.58 -0.81
N PHE A 77 5.78 9.99 0.35
CA PHE A 77 7.19 10.06 0.67
C PHE A 77 7.53 9.10 1.80
N TRP A 78 8.61 8.35 1.66
CA TRP A 78 9.04 7.34 2.63
C TRP A 78 10.30 7.77 3.37
N CYS A 79 10.29 7.66 4.70
CA CYS A 79 11.49 7.80 5.51
C CYS A 79 12.07 6.42 5.82
N GLU A 80 13.20 6.08 5.22
CA GLU A 80 13.88 4.79 5.44
C GLU A 80 14.33 4.59 6.89
N SER A 81 14.69 5.66 7.59
CA SER A 81 15.22 5.59 8.96
C SER A 81 14.17 5.26 10.02
N CYS A 82 12.93 5.73 9.85
CA CYS A 82 11.84 5.46 10.81
C CYS A 82 10.72 4.59 10.22
N GLN A 83 10.81 4.23 8.94
CA GLN A 83 9.82 3.43 8.22
C GLN A 83 8.41 4.06 8.23
N GLU A 84 8.36 5.39 8.19
CA GLU A 84 7.10 6.16 8.15
C GLU A 84 6.85 6.73 6.76
N THR A 85 5.57 6.81 6.39
CA THR A 85 5.09 7.41 5.14
C THR A 85 4.51 8.79 5.38
N PHE A 86 4.77 9.73 4.47
CA PHE A 86 4.35 11.12 4.56
C PHE A 86 3.62 11.54 3.29
N PRO A 87 2.55 12.35 3.39
CA PRO A 87 1.76 12.75 2.23
C PRO A 87 2.49 13.71 1.29
N SER A 88 3.55 14.38 1.75
CA SER A 88 4.26 15.40 0.96
C SER A 88 5.73 15.52 1.36
N ALA A 89 6.54 16.11 0.46
CA ALA A 89 7.94 16.41 0.73
C ALA A 89 8.10 17.39 1.90
N SER A 90 7.17 18.35 2.03
CA SER A 90 7.17 19.30 3.14
C SER A 90 6.93 18.62 4.49
N ALA A 91 5.99 17.67 4.55
CA ALA A 91 5.73 16.90 5.76
C ALA A 91 6.93 16.01 6.15
N LEU A 92 7.58 15.38 5.17
CA LEU A 92 8.81 14.63 5.42
C LEU A 92 9.95 15.55 5.90
N LYS A 93 10.07 16.75 5.33
CA LYS A 93 11.09 17.73 5.75
C LYS A 93 10.86 18.19 7.18
N GLU A 94 9.61 18.52 7.53
CA GLU A 94 9.22 18.91 8.88
C GLU A 94 9.50 17.78 9.88
N HIS A 95 9.21 16.53 9.52
CA HIS A 95 9.56 15.35 10.31
C HIS A 95 11.06 15.25 10.64
N PHE A 96 11.94 15.57 9.68
CA PHE A 96 13.38 15.62 9.96
C PHE A 96 13.80 16.81 10.84
N VAL A 97 13.10 17.94 10.75
CA VAL A 97 13.42 19.15 11.53
C VAL A 97 12.94 19.03 12.99
N GLN A 98 11.75 18.46 13.19
CA GLN A 98 11.10 18.35 14.50
C GLN A 98 11.34 17.01 15.20
N GLY A 99 11.80 15.99 14.47
CA GLY A 99 11.93 14.64 15.01
C GLY A 99 13.14 14.47 15.91
N ASP A 100 12.92 14.38 17.22
CA ASP A 100 13.93 13.92 18.19
C ASP A 100 14.56 12.57 17.80
N ARG A 101 13.84 11.75 17.03
CA ARG A 101 14.30 10.46 16.47
C ARG A 101 15.35 10.58 15.36
N HIS A 102 15.59 11.77 14.80
CA HIS A 102 16.62 12.00 13.78
C HIS A 102 17.74 12.95 14.22
N LEU A 103 17.73 13.39 15.49
CA LEU A 103 18.81 14.20 16.09
C LEU A 103 20.19 13.55 15.94
N TRP A 104 20.26 12.22 15.95
CA TRP A 104 21.51 11.49 15.76
C TRP A 104 22.06 11.60 14.33
N CYS A 105 21.20 11.69 13.31
CA CYS A 105 21.63 11.96 11.93
C CYS A 105 22.06 13.41 11.72
N ILE A 106 21.38 14.38 12.34
CA ILE A 106 21.70 15.81 12.19
C ILE A 106 23.05 16.16 12.83
N ARG A 107 23.38 15.57 14.00
CA ARG A 107 24.67 15.85 14.67
C ARG A 107 25.88 15.22 13.95
N ILE A 108 25.71 14.12 13.23
CA ILE A 108 26.78 13.51 12.41
C ILE A 108 26.91 14.22 11.05
N ALA A 109 25.83 14.80 10.50
CA ALA A 109 25.90 15.59 9.26
C ALA A 109 26.61 16.95 9.42
N ASN A 110 26.73 17.48 10.65
CA ASN A 110 27.54 18.66 10.93
C ASN A 110 29.06 18.39 10.92
N THR A 111 29.50 17.13 10.76
CA THR A 111 30.91 16.79 10.49
C THR A 111 31.13 16.19 9.10
N VAL A 112 30.08 15.78 8.38
CA VAL A 112 30.17 15.33 6.99
C VAL A 112 28.92 15.77 6.22
N THR A 113 29.08 16.74 5.33
CA THR A 113 28.06 17.21 4.40
C THR A 113 27.46 16.04 3.61
N ARG A 114 26.18 15.69 3.84
CA ARG A 114 25.49 14.68 3.04
C ARG A 114 24.16 15.17 2.48
N THR A 115 24.18 15.27 1.16
CA THR A 115 23.09 15.42 0.20
C THR A 115 21.86 14.57 0.53
N PHE A 116 20.67 15.16 0.38
CA PHE A 116 19.40 14.46 0.28
C PHE A 116 19.47 13.47 -0.90
N SER A 117 19.78 12.21 -0.62
CA SER A 117 19.80 11.17 -1.65
C SER A 117 18.37 10.80 -2.06
N ARG A 118 17.87 11.42 -3.13
CA ARG A 118 16.84 10.81 -3.97
C ARG A 118 17.45 9.53 -4.54
N ARG A 119 17.07 8.36 -4.05
CA ARG A 119 17.24 7.12 -4.82
C ARG A 119 16.19 7.08 -5.92
N SER A 120 16.43 7.85 -6.98
CA SER A 120 15.86 7.54 -8.28
C SER A 120 16.84 6.60 -8.97
N HIS A 121 16.44 5.34 -9.13
CA HIS A 121 17.04 4.43 -10.10
C HIS A 121 16.89 5.06 -11.49
N TRP A 122 17.94 5.73 -11.96
CA TRP A 122 18.18 5.91 -13.38
C TRP A 122 19.50 5.22 -13.67
N THR A 123 19.40 4.06 -14.33
CA THR A 123 20.53 3.40 -14.95
C THR A 123 21.06 4.28 -16.07
N ILE A 124 22.34 4.62 -16.04
CA ILE A 124 23.04 5.11 -17.23
C ILE A 124 23.75 3.90 -17.81
N THR A 125 23.23 3.42 -18.94
CA THR A 125 23.92 2.55 -19.89
C THR A 125 25.25 3.20 -20.30
N THR A 126 26.29 2.37 -20.29
CA THR A 126 27.68 2.64 -20.71
C THR A 126 27.81 3.40 -22.02
#